data_AF-A0A961RZ56-F1
#
_entry.id   AF-A0A961RZ56-F1
#
_cell.length_a   1.000
_cell.length_b   1.000
_cell.length_c   1.000
_cell.angle_alpha   90.00
_cell.angle_beta   90.00
_cell.angle_gamma   90.00
#
_symmetry.space_group_name_H-M   'P 1'
#
loop_
_entity.id
_entity.type
_entity.pdbx_description
1 polymer ?
#
loop_
_entity_poly.entity_id
_entity_poly.type
_entity_poly.pdbx_seq_one_letter_code
_entity_poly.pdbx_strand_id
1 'polypeptide(L)' 'MPKGYWIAHVTVTDPDQYKLYAGATPETFKKYGATVLARAGSYQQMEGEGRPR' A
#
# COMPACT_ATOMS: atom_id res chain seq x y z
N MET A 1 -23.45 4.57 6.30
CA MET A 1 -22.31 5.52 6.42
C MET A 1 -21.35 5.29 5.25
N PRO A 2 -20.86 6.35 4.60
CA PRO A 2 -19.86 6.23 3.53
C PRO A 2 -18.54 5.63 4.05
N LYS A 3 -17.80 4.96 3.17
CA LYS A 3 -16.47 4.40 3.47
C LYS A 3 -15.37 5.39 3.08
N GLY A 4 -14.26 5.36 3.80
CA GLY A 4 -13.02 5.99 3.38
C GLY A 4 -12.13 4.98 2.68
N TYR A 5 -11.55 5.35 1.53
CA TYR A 5 -10.61 4.52 0.79
C TYR A 5 -9.22 5.15 0.85
N TRP A 6 -8.29 4.46 1.50
CA TRP A 6 -6.89 4.86 1.52
C TRP A 6 -6.15 4.12 0.40
N ILE A 7 -5.66 4.88 -0.59
CA ILE A 7 -4.88 4.39 -1.70
C ILE A 7 -3.45 4.95 -1.56
N ALA A 8 -2.46 4.06 -1.51
CA ALA A 8 -1.05 4.42 -1.43
C ALA A 8 -0.30 3.93 -2.66
N HIS A 9 0.32 4.87 -3.40
CA HIS A 9 1.27 4.56 -4.46
C HIS A 9 2.68 4.84 -3.94
N VAL A 10 3.46 3.78 -3.75
CA VAL A 10 4.77 3.85 -3.12
C VAL A 10 5.85 3.44 -4.11
N THR A 11 6.87 4.28 -4.28
CA THR A 11 8.14 3.89 -4.90
C THR A 11 9.09 3.50 -3.78
N VAL A 12 9.57 2.27 -3.78
CA VAL A 12 10.46 1.75 -2.74
C VAL A 12 11.90 2.03 -3.14
N THR A 13 12.58 2.91 -2.41
CA THR A 13 14.00 3.24 -2.67
C THR A 13 14.96 2.38 -1.85
N ASP A 14 14.50 1.84 -0.72
CA ASP A 14 15.25 0.91 0.15
C ASP A 14 14.30 -0.24 0.55
N PRO A 15 14.45 -1.44 -0.04
CA PRO A 15 13.59 -2.58 0.26
C PRO A 15 13.69 -3.08 1.70
N ASP A 16 14.87 -2.99 2.32
CA ASP A 16 15.11 -3.52 3.65
C ASP A 16 14.46 -2.64 4.72
N GLN A 17 14.61 -1.32 4.60
CA GLN A 17 13.89 -0.37 5.45
C GLN A 17 12.38 -0.43 5.23
N TYR A 18 11.93 -0.55 3.98
CA TYR A 18 10.51 -0.63 3.68
C TYR A 18 9.85 -1.88 4.29
N LYS A 19 10.58 -3.00 4.36
CA LYS A 19 10.09 -4.22 5.01
C LYS A 19 9.80 -4.00 6.49
N LEU A 20 10.64 -3.24 7.19
CA LEU A 20 10.41 -2.89 8.61
C LEU A 20 9.14 -2.05 8.78
N TYR A 21 8.96 -1.01 7.95
CA TYR A 21 7.74 -0.19 7.92
C TYR A 21 6.49 -1.03 7.62
N ALA A 22 6.57 -1.87 6.58
CA ALA A 22 5.46 -2.72 6.14
C ALA A 22 5.07 -3.78 7.17
N GLY A 23 6.03 -4.20 8.02
CA GLY A 23 5.82 -5.13 9.13
C GLY A 23 5.13 -4.51 10.35
N ALA A 24 5.30 -3.21 10.59
CA ALA A 24 4.65 -2.49 11.68
C ALA A 24 3.20 -2.07 11.37
N THR A 25 2.83 -2.01 10.09
CA THR A 25 1.52 -1.53 9.64
C THR A 25 0.30 -2.37 10.09
N PRO A 26 0.35 -3.72 10.16
CA PRO A 26 -0.81 -4.54 10.50
C PRO A 26 -1.46 -4.23 11.84
N GLU A 27 -0.67 -3.90 12.87
CA GLU A 27 -1.19 -3.55 14.20
C GLU A 27 -2.02 -2.27 14.15
N THR A 28 -1.52 -1.26 13.44
CA THR A 28 -2.22 0.02 13.27
C THR A 28 -3.51 -0.17 12.46
N PHE A 29 -3.47 -0.96 11.39
CA PHE A 29 -4.67 -1.27 10.60
C PHE A 29 -5.74 -1.97 11.43
N LYS A 30 -5.35 -2.93 12.28
CA LYS A 30 -6.28 -3.61 13.18
C LYS A 30 -6.91 -2.63 14.17
N LYS A 31 -6.12 -1.73 14.76
CA LYS A 31 -6.59 -0.72 15.74
C LYS A 31 -7.71 0.16 15.18
N TYR A 32 -7.64 0.52 13.90
CA TYR A 32 -8.62 1.41 13.25
C TYR A 32 -9.65 0.67 12.38
N GLY A 33 -9.71 -0.66 12.45
CA GLY A 33 -10.68 -1.46 11.69
C GLY A 33 -10.48 -1.41 10.17
N ALA A 34 -9.25 -1.18 9.71
CA ALA A 34 -8.94 -1.15 8.29
C ALA A 34 -9.10 -2.53 7.66
N THR A 35 -9.63 -2.57 6.44
CA THR A 35 -9.73 -3.78 5.62
C THR A 35 -8.83 -3.62 4.40
N VAL A 36 -7.84 -4.49 4.25
CA VAL A 36 -6.90 -4.45 3.11
C VAL A 36 -7.59 -5.07 1.89
N LEU A 37 -7.91 -4.23 0.89
CA LEU A 37 -8.54 -4.68 -0.35
C LEU A 37 -7.53 -5.12 -1.42
N ALA A 38 -6.38 -4.44 -1.48
CA ALA A 38 -5.27 -4.76 -2.38
C ALA A 38 -3.94 -4.37 -1.72
N ARG A 39 -2.89 -5.18 -1.89
CA ARG A 39 -1.55 -4.89 -1.39
C ARG A 39 -0.49 -5.52 -2.28
N ALA A 40 0.36 -4.69 -2.90
CA ALA A 40 1.55 -5.10 -3.65
C ALA A 40 1.32 -6.23 -4.70
N GLY A 41 0.11 -6.32 -5.26
CA GLY A 41 -0.21 -7.27 -6.32
C GLY A 41 0.30 -6.81 -7.69
N SER A 42 0.21 -7.70 -8.69
CA SER A 42 0.47 -7.36 -10.08
C SER A 42 -0.40 -6.20 -10.53
N TYR A 43 0.15 -5.30 -11.35
CA TYR A 43 -0.59 -4.18 -11.93
C TYR A 43 -0.25 -4.01 -13.41
N GLN A 44 -1.15 -3.39 -14.16
CA GLN A 44 -0.96 -2.99 -15.54
C GLN A 44 -1.25 -1.49 -15.66
N GLN A 45 -0.30 -0.72 -16.19
CA GLN A 45 -0.52 0.69 -16.50
C GLN A 45 -1.42 0.78 -17.73
N MET A 46 -2.58 1.41 -17.59
CA MET A 46 -3.52 1.57 -18.70
C MET A 46 -3.21 2.82 -19.53
N GLU A 47 -3.02 3.96 -18.88
CA GLU A 47 -2.78 5.26 -19.53
C GLU A 47 -1.80 6.13 -18.71
N GLY A 48 -1.02 6.98 -19.36
CA GLY A 48 -0.04 7.86 -18.69
C GLY A 48 1.26 7.17 -18.26
N GLU A 49 2.15 7.92 -17.62
CA GLU A 49 3.44 7.40 -17.15
C GLU A 49 3.27 6.52 -15.90
N GLY A 50 3.73 5.28 -15.99
CA GLY A 50 3.81 4.36 -14.86
C GLY A 50 4.97 4.69 -13.92
N ARG A 51 4.99 4.07 -12.73
CA ARG A 51 6.10 4.19 -11.77
C ARG A 51 6.90 2.88 -11.68
N PRO A 52 8.23 2.95 -11.54
CA PRO A 52 9.06 1.78 -11.28
C PRO A 52 8.66 1.11 -9.96
N ARG A 53 8.77 -0.22 -9.92
CA ARG A 53 8.59 -1.00 -8.70
C ARG A 53 9.78 -0.88 -7.77
#